data_AF-R6CWY9-F1
#
_entry.id   AF-R6CWY9-F1
#
_cell.length_a   1.000
_cell.length_b   1.000
_cell.length_c   1.000
_cell.angle_alpha   90.00
_cell.angle_beta   90.00
_cell.angle_gamma   90.00
#
_symmetry.space_group_name_H-M   'P 1'
#
loop_
_entity.id
_entity.type
_entity.pdbx_description
1 polymer ?
#
loop_
_entity_poly.entity_id
_entity_poly.type
_entity_poly.pdbx_seq_one_letter_code
_entity_poly.pdbx_strand_id
1 'polypeptide(L)'
;MIEISKNPNGDTRTAPKGITFEKFQEANDMHIDDVGSVMYELSRMVDLAGEHHDCTKKSQERMFYRDFVNTQENGDDFTKGEWYQLHIKAERHHLLSHCPDDVNLIDVLEMVADCTCAGLTRSGEVRDLEINAEILEKAVNNTAQLIKSMVKVTE
;
A
#
# COMPACT_ATOMS: atom_id res chain seq x y z
N MET A 1 -7.36 15.89 6.09
CA MET A 1 -8.56 15.76 5.24
C MET A 1 -8.38 16.70 4.07
N ILE A 2 -8.44 16.17 2.86
CA ILE A 2 -8.25 16.89 1.60
C ILE A 2 -9.62 17.43 1.21
N GLU A 3 -9.74 18.75 1.05
CA GLU A 3 -10.98 19.38 0.60
C GLU A 3 -10.94 19.52 -0.92
N ILE A 4 -11.98 19.03 -1.59
CA ILE A 4 -12.14 19.14 -3.04
C ILE A 4 -13.50 19.77 -3.34
N SER A 5 -13.60 20.63 -4.35
CA SER A 5 -14.85 21.34 -4.66
C SER A 5 -15.60 20.72 -5.83
N LYS A 6 -16.93 20.74 -5.79
CA LYS A 6 -17.74 20.28 -6.93
C LYS A 6 -17.56 21.21 -8.13
N ASN A 7 -17.04 20.68 -9.23
CA ASN A 7 -17.00 21.41 -10.50
C ASN A 7 -17.30 20.47 -11.68
N PRO A 8 -18.54 20.41 -12.18
CA PRO A 8 -18.92 19.45 -13.24
C PRO A 8 -18.46 19.87 -14.64
N ASN A 9 -17.86 21.05 -14.82
CA ASN A 9 -17.63 21.65 -16.15
C ASN A 9 -16.55 20.94 -16.98
N GLY A 10 -15.75 20.05 -16.37
CA GLY A 10 -14.71 19.26 -17.03
C GLY A 10 -15.18 17.91 -17.62
N ASP A 11 -16.40 17.45 -17.32
CA ASP A 11 -16.91 16.13 -17.74
C ASP A 11 -18.15 16.27 -18.63
N THR A 12 -18.07 15.73 -19.84
CA THR A 12 -19.16 15.77 -20.84
C THR A 12 -20.47 15.12 -20.38
N ARG A 13 -20.43 14.25 -19.37
CA ARG A 13 -21.60 13.57 -18.81
C ARG A 13 -22.35 14.44 -17.79
N THR A 14 -21.69 15.43 -17.21
CA THR A 14 -22.23 16.24 -16.10
C THR A 14 -22.24 17.73 -16.38
N ALA A 15 -21.41 18.22 -17.29
CA ALA A 15 -21.30 19.63 -17.62
C ALA A 15 -22.62 20.16 -18.22
N PRO A 16 -23.07 21.38 -17.84
CA PRO A 16 -24.23 21.99 -18.46
C PRO A 16 -23.95 22.39 -19.92
N LYS A 17 -25.00 22.66 -20.69
CA LYS A 17 -24.83 23.20 -22.06
C LYS A 17 -24.31 24.64 -22.01
N GLY A 18 -23.47 25.00 -22.98
CA GLY A 18 -23.00 26.38 -23.16
C GLY A 18 -21.93 26.82 -22.17
N ILE A 19 -21.14 25.90 -21.61
CA ILE A 19 -19.95 26.27 -20.82
C ILE A 19 -18.97 27.07 -21.68
N THR A 20 -18.28 28.01 -21.04
CA THR A 20 -17.18 28.74 -21.69
C THR A 20 -15.89 27.94 -21.56
N PHE A 21 -14.90 28.28 -22.38
CA PHE A 21 -13.59 27.66 -22.31
C PHE A 21 -12.92 27.90 -20.94
N GLU A 22 -13.12 29.06 -20.33
CA GLU A 22 -12.54 29.42 -19.04
C GLU A 22 -13.10 28.55 -17.90
N LYS A 23 -14.42 28.29 -17.90
CA LYS A 23 -15.04 27.38 -16.91
C LYS A 23 -14.61 25.93 -17.09
N PHE A 24 -14.42 25.51 -18.34
CA PHE A 24 -13.85 24.20 -18.66
C PHE A 24 -12.42 24.12 -18.13
N GLN A 25 -11.58 25.11 -18.43
CA GLN A 25 -10.18 25.16 -17.99
C GLN A 25 -10.08 25.13 -16.46
N GLU A 26 -10.83 25.98 -15.77
CA GLU A 26 -10.89 26.02 -14.30
C GLU A 26 -11.22 24.64 -13.70
N ALA A 27 -12.20 23.92 -14.26
CA ALA A 27 -12.54 22.59 -13.77
C ALA A 27 -11.43 21.55 -13.96
N ASN A 28 -10.67 21.65 -15.05
CA ASN A 28 -9.54 20.75 -15.30
C ASN A 28 -8.36 21.07 -14.37
N ASP A 29 -8.04 22.35 -14.20
CA ASP A 29 -6.97 22.80 -13.30
C ASP A 29 -7.28 22.36 -11.86
N MET A 30 -8.53 22.56 -11.39
CA MET A 30 -8.99 22.06 -10.09
C MET A 30 -8.86 20.54 -9.95
N HIS A 31 -9.27 19.77 -10.97
CA HIS A 31 -9.16 18.30 -10.90
C HIS A 31 -7.70 17.83 -10.78
N ILE A 32 -6.78 18.49 -11.51
CA ILE A 32 -5.35 18.19 -11.43
C ILE A 32 -4.82 18.46 -10.02
N ASP A 33 -5.19 19.60 -9.43
CA ASP A 33 -4.76 19.97 -8.07
C ASP A 33 -5.34 19.01 -7.00
N ASP A 34 -6.61 18.62 -7.13
CA ASP A 34 -7.28 17.65 -6.25
C ASP A 34 -6.58 16.29 -6.31
N VAL A 35 -6.30 15.78 -7.50
CA VAL A 35 -5.57 14.52 -7.69
C VAL A 35 -4.15 14.63 -7.16
N GLY A 36 -3.45 15.73 -7.43
CA GLY A 36 -2.11 15.99 -6.91
C GLY A 36 -2.06 15.94 -5.39
N SER A 37 -3.05 16.53 -4.71
CA SER A 37 -3.16 16.53 -3.26
C SER A 37 -3.36 15.12 -2.67
N VAL A 38 -4.21 14.30 -3.31
CA VAL A 38 -4.40 12.89 -2.92
C VAL A 38 -3.13 12.07 -3.14
N MET A 39 -2.50 12.22 -4.30
CA MET A 39 -1.26 11.50 -4.63
C MET A 39 -0.13 11.85 -3.67
N TYR A 40 -0.05 13.10 -3.20
CA TYR A 40 0.89 13.53 -2.19
C TYR A 40 0.66 12.84 -0.83
N GLU A 41 -0.59 12.70 -0.38
CA GLU A 41 -0.87 12.00 0.87
C GLU A 41 -0.57 10.50 0.75
N LEU A 42 -0.91 9.87 -0.38
CA LEU A 42 -0.56 8.47 -0.64
C LEU A 42 0.96 8.25 -0.65
N SER A 43 1.74 9.16 -1.22
CA SER A 43 3.21 9.02 -1.24
C SER A 43 3.81 9.10 0.17
N ARG A 44 3.24 9.92 1.06
CA ARG A 44 3.63 9.95 2.48
C ARG A 44 3.29 8.63 3.18
N MET A 45 2.19 7.99 2.84
CA MET A 45 1.85 6.68 3.41
C MET A 45 2.80 5.59 2.92
N VAL A 46 3.27 5.66 1.65
CA VAL A 46 4.33 4.77 1.14
C VAL A 46 5.63 4.97 1.91
N ASP A 47 6.03 6.22 2.17
CA ASP A 47 7.22 6.55 2.96
C ASP A 47 7.13 5.96 4.37
N LEU A 48 6.00 6.16 5.05
CA LEU A 48 5.74 5.58 6.38
C LEU A 48 5.78 4.05 6.39
N ALA A 49 5.25 3.39 5.35
CA ALA A 49 5.34 1.94 5.23
C ALA A 49 6.79 1.47 5.15
N GLY A 50 7.64 2.18 4.40
CA GLY A 50 9.07 1.92 4.33
C GLY A 50 9.80 2.15 5.66
N GLU A 51 9.48 3.22 6.39
CA GLU A 51 10.06 3.51 7.71
C GLU A 51 9.72 2.44 8.77
N HIS A 52 8.52 1.86 8.67
CA HIS A 52 8.02 0.86 9.61
C HIS A 52 8.24 -0.59 9.17
N HIS A 53 8.79 -0.81 7.98
CA HIS A 53 9.06 -2.14 7.45
C HIS A 53 9.85 -3.00 8.45
N ASP A 54 9.42 -4.25 8.65
CA ASP A 54 10.09 -5.22 9.51
C ASP A 54 10.23 -4.79 10.99
N CYS A 55 9.35 -3.92 11.50
CA CYS A 55 9.43 -3.41 12.86
C CYS A 55 9.47 -4.52 13.94
N THR A 56 8.85 -5.67 13.68
CA THR A 56 8.86 -6.85 14.55
C THR A 56 10.18 -7.63 14.55
N LYS A 57 11.02 -7.52 13.51
CA LYS A 57 12.41 -8.04 13.56
C LYS A 57 13.23 -7.31 14.61
N LYS A 58 13.02 -5.99 14.75
CA LYS A 58 13.74 -5.16 15.73
C LYS A 58 13.12 -5.19 17.12
N SER A 59 11.79 -5.08 17.22
CA SER A 59 11.11 -5.08 18.51
C SER A 59 11.06 -6.46 19.18
N GLN A 60 11.10 -7.55 18.41
CA GLN A 60 11.11 -8.94 18.92
C GLN A 60 12.42 -9.68 18.57
N GLU A 61 13.54 -8.97 18.48
CA GLU A 61 14.83 -9.48 17.97
C GLU A 61 15.33 -10.74 18.70
N ARG A 62 15.13 -10.85 20.02
CA ARG A 62 15.51 -12.04 20.78
C ARG A 62 14.68 -13.28 20.39
N MET A 63 13.39 -13.08 20.16
CA MET A 63 12.49 -14.16 19.72
C MET A 63 12.84 -14.58 18.29
N PHE A 64 13.11 -13.61 17.41
CA PHE A 64 13.58 -13.86 16.06
C PHE A 64 14.88 -14.68 16.06
N TYR A 65 15.89 -14.25 16.83
CA TYR A 65 17.16 -14.94 16.90
C TYR A 65 17.03 -16.37 17.45
N ARG A 66 16.20 -16.57 18.49
CA ARG A 66 15.92 -17.91 19.03
C ARG A 66 15.35 -18.83 17.96
N ASP A 67 14.31 -18.42 17.26
CA ASP A 67 13.66 -19.25 16.24
C ASP A 67 14.58 -19.48 15.03
N PHE A 68 15.40 -18.50 14.68
CA PHE A 68 16.44 -18.62 13.66
C PHE A 68 17.48 -19.68 14.02
N VAL A 69 18.03 -19.65 15.24
CA VAL A 69 19.01 -20.64 15.71
C VAL A 69 18.40 -22.04 15.78
N ASN A 70 17.17 -22.16 16.32
CA ASN A 70 16.48 -23.45 16.36
C ASN A 70 16.29 -24.05 14.97
N THR A 71 15.99 -23.23 13.97
CA THR A 71 15.90 -23.67 12.57
C THR A 71 17.26 -24.14 12.05
N GLN A 72 18.33 -23.37 12.27
CA GLN A 72 19.67 -23.69 11.76
C GLN A 72 20.30 -24.91 12.42
N GLU A 73 20.13 -25.06 13.74
CA GLU A 73 20.84 -26.07 14.52
C GLU A 73 20.00 -27.33 14.77
N ASN A 74 18.68 -27.18 14.92
CA ASN A 74 17.78 -28.29 15.29
C ASN A 74 16.89 -28.76 14.13
N GLY A 75 16.87 -28.04 13.00
CA GLY A 75 16.04 -28.37 11.84
C GLY A 75 14.57 -28.05 12.03
N ASP A 76 14.23 -27.17 12.97
CA ASP A 76 12.85 -26.70 13.19
C ASP A 76 12.34 -25.95 11.96
N ASP A 77 11.03 -26.02 11.71
CA ASP A 77 10.39 -25.26 10.64
C ASP A 77 10.17 -23.80 11.09
N PHE A 78 11.01 -22.89 10.57
CA PHE A 78 10.95 -21.46 10.90
C PHE A 78 9.56 -20.85 10.73
N THR A 79 8.78 -21.32 9.74
CA THR A 79 7.44 -20.80 9.43
C THR A 79 6.39 -21.22 10.47
N LYS A 80 6.68 -22.23 11.28
CA LYS A 80 5.84 -22.65 12.42
C LYS A 80 6.27 -22.02 13.74
N GLY A 81 7.40 -21.30 13.74
CA GLY A 81 7.92 -20.59 14.91
C GLY A 81 6.98 -19.50 15.41
N GLU A 82 7.06 -19.23 16.71
CA GLU A 82 6.29 -18.18 17.38
C GLU A 82 6.56 -16.80 16.76
N TRP A 83 7.82 -16.51 16.44
CA TRP A 83 8.21 -15.23 15.86
C TRP A 83 7.58 -15.05 14.47
N TYR A 84 7.65 -16.05 13.60
CA TYR A 84 7.11 -15.94 12.24
C TYR A 84 5.59 -15.72 12.26
N GLN A 85 4.87 -16.43 13.12
CA GLN A 85 3.41 -16.28 13.25
C GLN A 85 3.00 -14.90 13.78
N LEU A 86 3.83 -14.28 14.63
CA LEU A 86 3.65 -12.89 15.05
C LEU A 86 3.98 -11.93 13.90
N HIS A 87 5.10 -12.15 13.23
CA HIS A 87 5.64 -11.31 12.17
C HIS A 87 4.66 -11.15 11.02
N ILE A 88 4.16 -12.24 10.45
CA ILE A 88 3.22 -12.18 9.30
C ILE A 88 1.87 -11.54 9.66
N LYS A 89 1.48 -11.54 10.94
CA LYS A 89 0.22 -10.91 11.38
C LYS A 89 0.39 -9.42 11.66
N ALA A 90 1.60 -8.99 12.03
CA ALA A 90 1.91 -7.62 12.39
C ALA A 90 2.38 -6.81 11.18
N GLU A 91 3.23 -7.38 10.34
CA GLU A 91 3.73 -6.75 9.13
C GLU A 91 2.75 -6.95 7.96
N ARG A 92 2.60 -5.93 7.12
CA ARG A 92 1.58 -5.94 6.06
C ARG A 92 2.08 -6.45 4.71
N HIS A 93 3.39 -6.56 4.51
CA HIS A 93 3.99 -7.01 3.25
C HIS A 93 3.93 -8.53 3.01
N HIS A 94 3.61 -9.36 4.02
CA HIS A 94 3.55 -10.83 3.89
C HIS A 94 2.23 -11.35 3.30
N LEU A 95 1.74 -10.73 2.23
CA LEU A 95 0.36 -10.90 1.72
C LEU A 95 -0.01 -12.34 1.36
N LEU A 96 0.94 -13.18 0.94
CA LEU A 96 0.70 -14.60 0.64
C LEU A 96 0.57 -15.47 1.89
N SER A 97 1.17 -15.03 3.00
CA SER A 97 1.13 -15.76 4.28
C SER A 97 -0.03 -15.28 5.14
N HIS A 98 -0.30 -13.98 5.11
CA HIS A 98 -1.40 -13.34 5.80
C HIS A 98 -1.80 -12.05 5.07
N CYS A 99 -3.00 -12.04 4.48
CA CYS A 99 -3.54 -10.87 3.80
C CYS A 99 -4.57 -10.19 4.71
N PRO A 100 -4.36 -8.93 5.13
CA PRO A 100 -5.32 -8.21 5.96
C PRO A 100 -6.60 -7.86 5.18
N ASP A 101 -7.72 -7.71 5.90
CA ASP A 101 -9.00 -7.39 5.25
C ASP A 101 -9.05 -6.02 4.59
N ASP A 102 -8.26 -5.10 5.10
CA ASP A 102 -8.08 -3.75 4.59
C ASP A 102 -6.79 -3.60 3.73
N VAL A 103 -6.27 -4.70 3.20
CA VAL A 103 -5.10 -4.67 2.28
C VAL A 103 -5.31 -3.61 1.21
N ASN A 104 -4.29 -2.83 0.91
CA ASN A 104 -4.35 -1.75 -0.07
C ASN A 104 -3.07 -1.73 -0.93
N LEU A 105 -3.04 -0.91 -1.98
CA LEU A 105 -1.92 -0.86 -2.93
C LEU A 105 -0.57 -0.46 -2.30
N ILE A 106 -0.55 0.21 -1.14
CA ILE A 106 0.69 0.53 -0.43
C ILE A 106 1.32 -0.75 0.12
N ASP A 107 0.52 -1.67 0.68
CA ASP A 107 1.00 -2.96 1.17
C ASP A 107 1.57 -3.82 0.03
N VAL A 108 0.97 -3.73 -1.16
CA VAL A 108 1.47 -4.40 -2.38
C VAL A 108 2.81 -3.81 -2.81
N LEU A 109 2.96 -2.48 -2.79
CA LEU A 109 4.24 -1.82 -3.08
C LEU A 109 5.32 -2.23 -2.08
N GLU A 110 4.98 -2.31 -0.78
CA GLU A 110 5.90 -2.76 0.27
C GLU A 110 6.34 -4.21 0.02
N MET A 111 5.42 -5.13 -0.30
CA MET A 111 5.74 -6.52 -0.65
C MET A 111 6.68 -6.62 -1.86
N VAL A 112 6.40 -5.87 -2.92
CA VAL A 112 7.25 -5.85 -4.13
C VAL A 112 8.65 -5.34 -3.79
N ALA A 113 8.75 -4.27 -2.99
CA ALA A 113 10.01 -3.72 -2.55
C ALA A 113 10.80 -4.70 -1.68
N ASP A 114 10.16 -5.33 -0.67
CA ASP A 114 10.79 -6.33 0.20
C ASP A 114 11.32 -7.51 -0.61
N CYS A 115 10.48 -8.15 -1.42
CA CYS A 115 10.87 -9.31 -2.21
C CYS A 115 12.03 -8.99 -3.16
N THR A 116 12.02 -7.81 -3.78
CA THR A 116 13.08 -7.35 -4.69
C THR A 116 14.39 -7.14 -3.93
N CYS A 117 14.36 -6.37 -2.83
CA CYS A 117 15.52 -6.10 -2.00
C CYS A 117 16.09 -7.38 -1.38
N ALA A 118 15.23 -8.26 -0.85
CA ALA A 118 15.61 -9.53 -0.26
C ALA A 118 16.23 -10.48 -1.30
N GLY A 119 15.64 -10.60 -2.49
CA GLY A 119 16.15 -11.45 -3.56
C GLY A 119 17.53 -11.00 -4.03
N LEU A 120 17.69 -9.71 -4.33
CA LEU A 120 18.96 -9.13 -4.77
C LEU A 120 20.05 -9.24 -3.69
N THR A 121 19.72 -8.99 -2.42
CA THR A 121 20.73 -9.03 -1.35
C THR A 121 21.13 -10.44 -0.92
N ARG A 122 20.22 -11.42 -0.98
CA ARG A 122 20.48 -12.80 -0.52
C ARG A 122 21.05 -13.69 -1.62
N SER A 123 20.54 -13.58 -2.85
CA SER A 123 20.90 -14.47 -3.96
C SER A 123 21.41 -13.74 -5.20
N GLY A 124 21.29 -12.42 -5.29
CA GLY A 124 21.63 -11.64 -6.49
C GLY A 124 20.55 -11.69 -7.58
N GLU A 125 19.45 -12.41 -7.35
CA GLU A 125 18.36 -12.61 -8.29
C GLU A 125 17.01 -12.37 -7.60
N VAL A 126 16.09 -11.72 -8.30
CA VAL A 126 14.69 -11.58 -7.90
C VAL A 126 13.94 -12.78 -8.48
N ARG A 127 13.42 -13.66 -7.62
CA ARG A 127 12.51 -14.71 -8.06
C ARG A 127 11.20 -14.09 -8.55
N ASP A 128 10.50 -14.80 -9.42
CA ASP A 128 9.20 -14.34 -9.92
C ASP A 128 8.28 -13.95 -8.76
N LEU A 129 7.82 -12.70 -8.79
CA LEU A 129 6.89 -12.14 -7.82
C LEU A 129 5.50 -12.71 -8.09
N GLU A 130 5.07 -13.64 -7.26
CA GLU A 130 3.72 -14.19 -7.30
C GLU A 130 2.80 -13.41 -6.36
N ILE A 131 1.65 -12.97 -6.86
CA ILE A 131 0.56 -12.41 -6.07
C ILE A 131 -0.78 -12.87 -6.63
N ASN A 132 -1.73 -13.22 -5.75
CA ASN A 132 -3.07 -13.64 -6.17
C ASN A 132 -3.82 -12.43 -6.75
N ALA A 133 -4.46 -12.61 -7.91
CA ALA A 133 -5.30 -11.59 -8.55
C ALA A 133 -6.41 -11.07 -7.61
N GLU A 134 -6.95 -11.92 -6.73
CA GLU A 134 -7.93 -11.53 -5.71
C GLU A 134 -7.36 -10.51 -4.71
N ILE A 135 -6.08 -10.67 -4.33
CA ILE A 135 -5.41 -9.71 -3.43
C ILE A 135 -5.24 -8.36 -4.14
N LEU A 136 -4.85 -8.36 -5.42
CA LEU A 136 -4.73 -7.12 -6.21
C LEU A 136 -6.06 -6.41 -6.37
N GLU A 137 -7.13 -7.14 -6.69
CA GLU A 137 -8.48 -6.57 -6.82
C GLU A 137 -8.96 -5.98 -5.47
N LYS A 138 -8.76 -6.72 -4.37
CA LYS A 138 -9.08 -6.25 -3.02
C LYS A 138 -8.27 -5.00 -2.67
N ALA A 139 -6.97 -4.98 -2.98
CA ALA A 139 -6.08 -3.85 -2.75
C ALA A 139 -6.53 -2.59 -3.50
N VAL A 140 -6.91 -2.71 -4.78
CA VAL A 140 -7.43 -1.58 -5.57
C VAL A 140 -8.72 -1.03 -4.95
N ASN A 141 -9.68 -1.91 -4.64
CA ASN A 141 -10.97 -1.51 -4.08
C ASN A 141 -10.81 -0.82 -2.71
N ASN A 142 -9.95 -1.37 -1.86
CA ASN A 142 -9.65 -0.82 -0.54
C ASN A 142 -8.88 0.51 -0.64
N THR A 143 -7.93 0.65 -1.58
CA THR A 143 -7.27 1.95 -1.84
C THR A 143 -8.28 3.00 -2.25
N ALA A 144 -9.29 2.68 -3.07
CA ALA A 144 -10.34 3.62 -3.42
C ALA A 144 -11.17 4.05 -2.19
N GLN A 145 -11.51 3.12 -1.28
CA GLN A 145 -12.19 3.46 -0.03
C GLN A 145 -11.31 4.30 0.91
N LEU A 146 -10.02 3.97 0.99
CA LEU A 146 -9.04 4.70 1.75
C LEU A 146 -8.93 6.16 1.24
N ILE A 147 -8.77 6.37 -0.06
CA ILE A 147 -8.77 7.71 -0.66
C ILE A 147 -10.08 8.46 -0.36
N LYS A 148 -11.23 7.80 -0.53
CA LYS A 148 -12.53 8.38 -0.22
C LYS A 148 -12.63 8.83 1.24
N SER A 149 -12.00 8.12 2.17
CA SER A 149 -11.99 8.50 3.59
C SER A 149 -11.11 9.73 3.88
N MET A 150 -10.14 10.04 3.03
CA MET A 150 -9.27 11.22 3.17
C MET A 150 -9.90 12.49 2.58
N VAL A 151 -10.86 12.33 1.67
CA VAL A 151 -11.44 13.41 0.86
C VAL A 151 -12.77 13.89 1.44
N LYS A 152 -12.97 15.20 1.45
CA LYS A 152 -14.23 15.86 1.76
C LYS A 152 -14.62 16.75 0.59
N VAL A 153 -15.80 16.50 0.04
CA VAL A 153 -16.34 17.32 -1.05
C VAL A 153 -17.05 18.55 -0.47
N THR A 154 -16.58 19.74 -0.85
CA THR A 154 -17.23 21.02 -0.56
C THR A 154 -18.17 21.43 -1.69
N GLU A 155 -19.22 22.17 -1.33
CA GLU A 155 -20.20 22.71 -2.30
C GLU A 155 -19.64 23.90 -3.07
#